data_AF-A0A5N4C5C1-F1
#
_entry.id   AF-A0A5N4C5C1-F1
#
_cell.length_a   1.000
_cell.length_b   1.000
_cell.length_c   1.000
_cell.angle_alpha   90.00
_cell.angle_beta   90.00
_cell.angle_gamma   90.00
#
_symmetry.space_group_name_H-M   'P 1'
#
loop_
_entity.id
_entity.type
_entity.pdbx_description
1 polymer ?
#
loop_
_entity_poly.entity_id
_entity_poly.type
_entity_poly.pdbx_seq_one_letter_code
_entity_poly.pdbx_strand_id
1 'polypeptide(L)'
;MGDAFFKGKKEEEKVKEEEEVAVAPKLTGEGNTDKEWCPPSDPDFCVYVCEVTKSILPITNIREQIELLAKYVAEKMGGKIPKEKLQDFSWQLHISELKFQLKSNVVPIGQIKKGIFCHRALLFKALADKIGIGCSLVRGEYGRAWNEVQLMNEPQKGLTGAFSPPEFYIVDLMFHPGALMKLRSQEADLYRFL
;
A
#
# COMPACT_ATOMS: atom_id res chain seq x y z
N MET A 1 -19.21 50.92 54.15
CA MET A 1 -17.78 50.88 54.57
C MET A 1 -17.13 49.74 53.80
N GLY A 2 -16.34 49.92 52.74
CA GLY A 2 -15.63 51.09 52.23
C GLY A 2 -14.13 50.89 52.41
N ASP A 3 -13.51 50.01 51.62
CA ASP A 3 -12.05 49.81 51.63
C ASP A 3 -11.39 50.34 50.34
N ALA A 4 -10.55 51.34 50.61
CA ALA A 4 -9.24 51.62 50.04
C ALA A 4 -9.04 51.72 48.51
N PHE A 5 -8.99 52.99 48.09
CA PHE A 5 -8.02 53.53 47.13
C PHE A 5 -6.60 52.97 47.32
N PHE A 6 -5.96 52.54 46.23
CA PHE A 6 -4.55 52.89 45.96
C PHE A 6 -4.39 53.28 44.48
N LYS A 7 -3.69 54.40 44.28
CA LYS A 7 -3.54 55.16 43.04
C LYS A 7 -2.05 55.19 42.67
N GLY A 8 -1.74 54.92 41.41
CA GLY A 8 -0.43 55.20 40.79
C GLY A 8 -0.45 54.78 39.31
N LYS A 9 -0.95 55.66 38.42
CA LYS A 9 -0.20 56.48 37.42
C LYS A 9 0.33 55.63 36.24
N LYS A 10 -0.34 55.71 35.08
CA LYS A 10 -0.06 56.58 33.88
C LYS A 10 1.06 55.98 33.03
N GLU A 11 1.02 55.80 31.71
CA GLU A 11 0.36 56.38 30.53
C GLU A 11 0.35 55.23 29.46
N GLU A 12 -0.44 55.13 28.38
CA GLU A 12 -1.22 56.05 27.56
C GLU A 12 -2.20 55.22 26.71
N GLU A 13 -3.34 55.81 26.35
CA GLU A 13 -4.48 55.21 25.67
C GLU A 13 -4.59 55.78 24.23
N LYS A 14 -4.69 54.91 23.21
CA LYS A 14 -5.50 55.06 21.96
C LYS A 14 -5.20 53.89 21.01
N VAL A 15 -6.07 52.87 20.88
CA VAL A 15 -7.35 52.78 20.13
C VAL A 15 -7.15 52.62 18.60
N LYS A 16 -7.76 51.52 18.08
CA LYS A 16 -8.10 51.15 16.69
C LYS A 16 -6.91 50.66 15.83
N GLU A 17 -7.03 49.63 15.00
CA GLU A 17 -8.18 48.99 14.36
C GLU A 17 -7.76 47.58 13.89
N GLU A 18 -8.76 46.76 13.60
CA GLU A 18 -8.67 45.39 13.10
C GLU A 18 -7.84 45.27 11.82
N GLU A 19 -6.96 44.27 11.72
CA GLU A 19 -6.76 43.54 10.46
C GLU A 19 -6.12 42.16 10.73
N GLU A 20 -6.87 41.11 10.44
CA GLU A 20 -6.35 39.75 10.31
C GLU A 20 -5.24 39.73 9.26
N VAL A 21 -4.02 39.34 9.65
CA VAL A 21 -2.99 38.97 8.68
C VAL A 21 -2.79 37.47 8.74
N ALA A 22 -3.60 36.77 7.95
CA ALA A 22 -3.33 35.42 7.51
C ALA A 22 -1.96 35.41 6.78
N VAL A 23 -0.93 34.87 7.43
CA VAL A 23 0.38 34.66 6.79
C VAL A 23 0.29 33.41 5.92
N ALA A 24 -0.18 33.60 4.68
CA ALA A 24 0.00 32.62 3.62
C ALA A 24 1.49 32.54 3.24
N PRO A 25 2.06 31.35 3.04
CA PRO A 25 3.44 31.24 2.54
C PRO A 25 3.47 31.70 1.08
N LYS A 26 4.26 32.75 0.80
CA LYS A 26 4.53 33.25 -0.55
C LYS A 26 5.26 32.18 -1.36
N LEU A 27 4.51 31.46 -2.20
CA LEU A 27 5.07 30.78 -3.37
C LEU A 27 5.37 31.85 -4.42
N THR A 28 6.63 32.27 -4.52
CA THR A 28 7.14 32.98 -5.69
C THR A 28 7.15 32.00 -6.86
N GLY A 29 6.08 32.03 -7.65
CA GLY A 29 6.01 31.34 -8.93
C GLY A 29 6.55 32.23 -10.04
N GLU A 30 7.60 31.80 -10.70
CA GLU A 30 7.92 32.14 -12.08
C GLU A 30 8.53 30.90 -12.76
N GLY A 31 7.88 30.39 -13.81
CA GLY A 31 8.40 29.27 -14.61
C GLY A 31 7.32 28.47 -15.34
N ASN A 32 6.91 28.97 -16.51
CA ASN A 32 5.90 28.41 -17.42
C ASN A 32 6.29 27.03 -18.02
N THR A 33 5.30 26.13 -18.14
CA THR A 33 4.92 25.29 -19.29
C THR A 33 4.16 24.06 -18.78
N ASP A 34 3.12 23.66 -19.51
CA ASP A 34 2.36 22.41 -19.36
C ASP A 34 3.27 21.16 -19.38
N LYS A 35 4.09 20.98 -18.35
CA LYS A 35 4.85 19.76 -18.12
C LYS A 35 3.89 18.77 -17.51
N GLU A 36 3.35 17.92 -18.37
CA GLU A 36 2.66 16.71 -17.98
C GLU A 36 3.44 16.05 -16.83
N TRP A 37 2.79 15.89 -15.68
CA TRP A 37 3.45 15.35 -14.51
C TRP A 37 3.84 13.91 -14.79
N CYS A 38 5.15 13.65 -14.92
CA CYS A 38 5.67 12.31 -15.07
C CYS A 38 5.98 11.74 -13.67
N PRO A 39 5.51 10.52 -13.35
CA PRO A 39 5.93 9.86 -12.13
C PRO A 39 7.44 9.60 -12.14
N PRO A 40 8.11 9.62 -10.98
CA PRO A 40 9.53 9.30 -10.89
C PRO A 40 9.78 7.86 -11.36
N SER A 41 10.92 7.64 -12.02
CA SER A 41 11.36 6.29 -12.36
C SER A 41 11.58 5.45 -11.10
N ASP A 42 11.24 4.17 -11.14
CA ASP A 42 11.43 3.21 -10.06
C ASP A 42 12.41 2.10 -10.47
N PRO A 43 13.73 2.32 -10.30
CA PRO A 43 14.74 1.32 -10.66
C PRO A 43 14.58 0.01 -9.88
N ASP A 44 14.21 0.09 -8.60
CA ASP A 44 14.01 -1.07 -7.74
C ASP A 44 12.87 -1.94 -8.27
N PHE A 45 11.77 -1.33 -8.68
CA PHE A 45 10.66 -2.06 -9.30
C PHE A 45 11.09 -2.72 -10.62
N CYS A 46 11.86 -2.04 -11.46
CA CYS A 46 12.40 -2.63 -12.69
C CYS A 46 13.27 -3.87 -12.39
N VAL A 47 14.09 -3.84 -11.34
CA VAL A 47 14.87 -5.00 -10.88
C VAL A 47 13.93 -6.13 -10.46
N TYR A 48 12.86 -5.83 -9.72
CA TYR A 48 11.89 -6.84 -9.31
C TYR A 48 11.19 -7.50 -10.50
N VAL A 49 10.79 -6.71 -11.50
CA VAL A 49 10.23 -7.24 -12.74
C VAL A 49 11.22 -8.17 -13.43
N CYS A 50 12.49 -7.80 -13.52
CA CYS A 50 13.53 -8.64 -14.11
C CYS A 50 13.71 -9.97 -13.35
N GLU A 51 13.77 -9.93 -12.02
CA GLU A 51 13.93 -11.11 -11.17
C GLU A 51 12.74 -12.08 -11.31
N VAL A 52 11.51 -11.57 -11.21
CA VAL A 52 10.28 -12.35 -11.31
C VAL A 52 10.09 -12.93 -12.72
N THR A 53 10.42 -12.16 -13.76
CA THR A 53 10.35 -12.65 -15.15
C THR A 53 11.33 -13.79 -15.41
N LYS A 54 12.51 -13.77 -14.79
CA LYS A 54 13.51 -14.84 -14.95
C LYS A 54 13.20 -16.08 -14.12
N SER A 55 12.63 -15.89 -12.93
CA SER A 55 12.47 -16.98 -11.95
C SER A 55 11.08 -17.61 -11.94
N ILE A 56 10.02 -16.82 -12.15
CA ILE A 56 8.63 -17.26 -11.95
C ILE A 56 7.89 -17.46 -13.29
N LEU A 57 8.10 -16.59 -14.27
CA LEU A 57 7.45 -16.71 -15.59
C LEU A 57 7.65 -18.10 -16.26
N PRO A 58 8.84 -18.75 -16.18
CA PRO A 58 9.05 -20.05 -16.83
C PRO A 58 8.27 -21.21 -16.21
N ILE A 59 7.68 -21.04 -15.03
CA ILE A 59 6.96 -22.10 -14.31
C ILE A 59 5.63 -22.36 -15.00
N THR A 60 5.31 -23.64 -15.25
CA THR A 60 4.10 -24.03 -15.98
C THR A 60 2.84 -24.01 -15.12
N ASN A 61 2.98 -24.23 -13.82
CA ASN A 61 1.84 -24.28 -12.90
C ASN A 61 1.51 -22.88 -12.36
N ILE A 62 0.34 -22.37 -12.73
CA ILE A 62 -0.14 -21.05 -12.30
C ILE A 62 -0.26 -20.91 -10.78
N ARG A 63 -0.63 -21.99 -10.07
CA ARG A 63 -0.71 -21.97 -8.60
C ARG A 63 0.67 -21.77 -8.00
N GLU A 64 1.66 -22.51 -8.50
CA GLU A 64 3.05 -22.38 -8.06
C GLU A 64 3.61 -20.99 -8.38
N GLN A 65 3.30 -20.44 -9.56
CA GLN A 65 3.66 -19.07 -9.90
C GLN A 65 3.13 -18.04 -8.89
N ILE A 66 1.85 -18.16 -8.52
CA ILE A 66 1.20 -17.27 -7.54
C ILE A 66 1.85 -17.43 -6.16
N GLU A 67 2.09 -18.67 -5.73
CA GLU A 67 2.73 -18.97 -4.45
C GLU A 67 4.13 -18.37 -4.34
N LEU A 68 4.95 -18.53 -5.39
CA LEU A 68 6.31 -18.00 -5.42
C LEU A 68 6.32 -16.48 -5.53
N LEU A 69 5.43 -15.90 -6.34
CA LEU A 69 5.29 -14.45 -6.42
C LEU A 69 4.90 -13.85 -5.07
N ALA A 70 3.95 -14.46 -4.37
CA ALA A 70 3.52 -14.02 -3.04
C ALA A 70 4.66 -14.07 -2.01
N LYS A 71 5.45 -15.16 -2.00
CA LYS A 71 6.65 -15.27 -1.16
C LYS A 71 7.67 -14.20 -1.51
N TYR A 72 7.94 -13.99 -2.80
CA TYR A 72 8.87 -12.97 -3.27
C TYR A 72 8.46 -11.56 -2.80
N VAL A 73 7.18 -11.20 -2.95
CA VAL A 73 6.63 -9.90 -2.50
C VAL A 73 6.76 -9.75 -0.99
N ALA A 74 6.44 -10.79 -0.22
CA ALA A 74 6.58 -10.76 1.22
C ALA A 74 8.03 -10.52 1.63
N GLU A 75 8.99 -11.25 1.06
CA GLU A 75 10.42 -11.08 1.33
C GLU A 75 10.93 -9.67 1.01
N LYS A 76 10.54 -9.09 -0.13
CA LYS A 76 10.94 -7.70 -0.49
C LYS A 76 10.34 -6.63 0.45
N MET A 77 9.26 -6.94 1.16
CA MET A 77 8.51 -6.00 2.01
C MET A 77 8.50 -6.37 3.50
N GLY A 78 9.55 -7.05 3.97
CA GLY A 78 9.77 -7.32 5.40
C GLY A 78 9.44 -8.74 5.85
N GLY A 79 9.35 -9.68 4.92
CA GLY A 79 9.15 -11.11 5.16
C GLY A 79 7.75 -11.47 5.65
N LYS A 80 7.60 -12.68 6.16
CA LYS A 80 6.38 -13.12 6.85
C LYS A 80 6.17 -12.32 8.14
N ILE A 81 4.97 -11.78 8.33
CA ILE A 81 4.60 -11.03 9.54
C ILE A 81 3.61 -11.86 10.35
N PRO A 82 3.93 -12.25 11.60
CA PRO A 82 2.97 -12.87 12.51
C PRO A 82 1.83 -11.90 12.86
N LYS A 83 0.61 -12.42 13.10
CA LYS A 83 -0.56 -11.59 13.43
C LYS A 83 -0.32 -10.70 14.65
N GLU A 84 0.41 -11.22 15.62
CA GLU A 84 0.67 -10.58 16.90
C GLU A 84 1.62 -9.39 16.75
N LYS A 85 2.50 -9.42 15.73
CA LYS A 85 3.54 -8.40 15.50
C LYS A 85 3.14 -7.36 14.45
N LEU A 86 1.89 -7.37 13.98
CA LEU A 86 1.42 -6.39 13.00
C LEU A 86 1.48 -4.96 13.54
N GLN A 87 1.19 -4.77 14.84
CA GLN A 87 1.21 -3.45 15.47
C GLN A 87 2.65 -2.94 15.68
N ASP A 88 3.57 -3.85 15.96
CA ASP A 88 5.00 -3.53 16.11
C ASP A 88 5.69 -3.24 14.77
N PHE A 89 5.04 -3.59 13.66
CA PHE A 89 5.59 -3.41 12.33
C PHE A 89 5.58 -1.93 11.94
N SER A 90 6.71 -1.25 12.12
CA SER A 90 6.88 0.20 11.93
C SER A 90 6.87 0.65 10.46
N TRP A 91 5.87 0.25 9.68
CA TRP A 91 5.72 0.63 8.27
C TRP A 91 5.53 2.14 8.11
N GLN A 92 4.82 2.80 9.03
CA GLN A 92 4.55 4.24 8.96
C GLN A 92 5.84 5.06 9.05
N LEU A 93 6.76 4.65 9.92
CA LEU A 93 8.07 5.29 10.05
C LEU A 93 8.90 5.11 8.77
N HIS A 94 8.92 3.89 8.22
CA HIS A 94 9.59 3.59 6.94
C HIS A 94 9.07 4.46 5.79
N ILE A 95 7.74 4.57 5.65
CA ILE A 95 7.14 5.42 4.61
C ILE A 95 7.43 6.90 4.84
N SER A 96 7.41 7.36 6.09
CA SER A 96 7.69 8.76 6.43
C SER A 96 9.15 9.14 6.13
N GLU A 97 10.09 8.23 6.43
CA GLU A 97 11.50 8.40 6.09
C GLU A 97 11.72 8.49 4.58
N LEU A 98 11.08 7.61 3.79
CA LEU A 98 11.14 7.68 2.32
C LEU A 98 10.58 9.01 1.79
N LYS A 99 9.42 9.46 2.30
CA LYS A 99 8.84 10.75 1.90
C LYS A 99 9.76 11.92 2.21
N PHE A 100 10.42 11.89 3.37
CA PHE A 100 11.37 12.91 3.78
C PHE A 100 12.61 12.92 2.87
N GLN A 101 13.20 11.75 2.59
CA GLN A 101 14.37 11.62 1.72
C GLN A 101 14.07 12.06 0.28
N LEU A 102 12.91 11.67 -0.25
CA LEU A 102 12.45 12.03 -1.60
C LEU A 102 11.93 13.47 -1.70
N LYS A 103 11.68 14.13 -0.56
CA LYS A 103 10.99 15.42 -0.46
C LYS A 103 9.68 15.43 -1.26
N SER A 104 8.96 14.31 -1.23
CA SER A 104 7.76 14.08 -2.04
C SER A 104 6.78 13.15 -1.31
N ASN A 105 5.49 13.33 -1.56
CA ASN A 105 4.46 12.39 -1.11
C ASN A 105 4.33 11.16 -2.02
N VAL A 106 4.97 11.17 -3.18
CA VAL A 106 4.99 10.08 -4.14
C VAL A 106 6.15 9.16 -3.81
N VAL A 107 5.83 7.95 -3.34
CA VAL A 107 6.82 6.94 -2.95
C VAL A 107 6.82 5.81 -3.99
N PRO A 108 7.94 5.56 -4.68
CA PRO A 108 8.07 4.42 -5.58
C PRO A 108 7.87 3.09 -4.85
N ILE A 109 7.12 2.17 -5.43
CA ILE A 109 6.74 0.89 -4.79
C ILE A 109 7.98 0.02 -4.51
N GLY A 110 8.99 0.09 -5.37
CA GLY A 110 10.23 -0.67 -5.23
C GLY A 110 11.05 -0.31 -3.98
N GLN A 111 10.94 0.93 -3.52
CA GLN A 111 11.67 1.44 -2.35
C GLN A 111 11.01 1.05 -1.01
N ILE A 112 9.76 0.59 -1.04
CA ILE A 112 9.06 0.17 0.18
C ILE A 112 9.59 -1.20 0.62
N LYS A 113 10.49 -1.21 1.61
CA LYS A 113 11.05 -2.44 2.19
C LYS A 113 10.26 -2.97 3.39
N LYS A 114 9.34 -2.16 3.95
CA LYS A 114 8.43 -2.56 5.03
C LYS A 114 7.00 -2.17 4.65
N GLY A 115 6.21 -3.15 4.25
CA GLY A 115 4.84 -2.94 3.77
C GLY A 115 3.81 -3.81 4.50
N ILE A 116 2.64 -3.22 4.76
CA ILE A 116 1.42 -3.92 5.17
C ILE A 116 0.57 -4.36 3.96
N PHE A 117 -0.66 -4.82 4.23
CA PHE A 117 -1.65 -5.30 3.24
C PHE A 117 -1.68 -4.50 1.94
N CYS A 118 -1.95 -3.19 1.98
CA CYS A 118 -2.07 -2.37 0.77
C CYS A 118 -0.80 -2.34 -0.09
N HIS A 119 0.36 -2.13 0.55
CA HIS A 119 1.65 -2.03 -0.15
C HIS A 119 2.00 -3.36 -0.81
N ARG A 120 1.83 -4.47 -0.08
CA ARG A 120 2.11 -5.81 -0.61
C ARG A 120 1.16 -6.16 -1.74
N ALA A 121 -0.13 -5.87 -1.58
CA ALA A 121 -1.12 -6.17 -2.60
C ALA A 121 -0.91 -5.38 -3.89
N LEU A 122 -0.48 -4.12 -3.77
CA LEU A 122 -0.09 -3.28 -4.90
C LEU A 122 1.14 -3.86 -5.62
N LEU A 123 2.20 -4.22 -4.89
CA LEU A 123 3.39 -4.80 -5.51
C LEU A 123 3.08 -6.14 -6.18
N PHE A 124 2.30 -7.00 -5.52
CA PHE A 124 1.86 -8.28 -6.10
C PHE A 124 1.11 -8.06 -7.40
N LYS A 125 0.12 -7.16 -7.42
CA LYS A 125 -0.65 -6.85 -8.64
C LYS A 125 0.27 -6.35 -9.76
N ALA A 126 1.14 -5.39 -9.45
CA ALA A 126 2.03 -4.79 -10.43
C ALA A 126 3.01 -5.81 -11.04
N LEU A 127 3.52 -6.74 -10.25
CA LEU A 127 4.40 -7.81 -10.73
C LEU A 127 3.63 -8.91 -11.48
N ALA A 128 2.47 -9.32 -10.96
CA ALA A 128 1.60 -10.30 -11.59
C ALA A 128 1.23 -9.89 -13.02
N ASP A 129 0.91 -8.61 -13.23
CA ASP A 129 0.59 -8.06 -14.56
C ASP A 129 1.78 -8.13 -15.52
N LYS A 130 3.02 -8.05 -15.02
CA LYS A 130 4.23 -8.13 -15.86
C LYS A 130 4.54 -9.54 -16.33
N ILE A 131 4.12 -10.55 -15.58
CA ILE A 131 4.28 -11.97 -15.95
C ILE A 131 2.99 -12.63 -16.44
N GLY A 132 1.92 -11.86 -16.63
CA GLY A 132 0.66 -12.36 -17.21
C GLY A 132 -0.22 -13.18 -16.26
N ILE A 133 -0.05 -13.04 -14.94
CA ILE A 133 -0.93 -13.69 -13.96
C ILE A 133 -2.21 -12.86 -13.81
N GLY A 134 -3.35 -13.47 -14.15
CA GLY A 134 -4.67 -12.89 -13.96
C GLY A 134 -5.02 -12.73 -12.48
N CYS A 135 -4.96 -11.50 -11.98
CA CYS A 135 -5.38 -11.18 -10.61
C CYS A 135 -6.11 -9.83 -10.53
N SER A 136 -6.91 -9.65 -9.49
CA SER A 136 -7.64 -8.42 -9.19
C SER A 136 -7.14 -7.86 -7.87
N LEU A 137 -6.87 -6.55 -7.82
CA LEU A 137 -6.56 -5.85 -6.58
C LEU A 137 -7.87 -5.31 -6.00
N VAL A 138 -8.24 -5.79 -4.82
CA VAL A 138 -9.45 -5.34 -4.11
C VAL A 138 -9.03 -4.48 -2.95
N ARG A 139 -9.55 -3.25 -2.90
CA ARG A 139 -9.33 -2.31 -1.80
C ARG A 139 -10.45 -2.48 -0.78
N GLY A 140 -10.06 -2.76 0.46
CA GLY A 140 -10.94 -2.74 1.62
C GLY A 140 -10.86 -1.41 2.37
N GLU A 141 -11.35 -1.42 3.61
CA GLU A 141 -11.35 -0.27 4.50
C GLU A 141 -10.01 -0.14 5.27
N TYR A 142 -9.76 1.02 5.88
CA TYR A 142 -8.63 1.27 6.79
C TYR A 142 -7.23 0.85 6.27
N GLY A 143 -6.98 1.04 4.97
CA GLY A 143 -5.68 0.70 4.37
C GLY A 143 -5.48 -0.79 4.09
N ARG A 144 -6.57 -1.58 4.10
CA ARG A 144 -6.57 -2.97 3.69
C ARG A 144 -6.71 -3.10 2.18
N ALA A 145 -5.97 -4.02 1.61
CA ALA A 145 -6.17 -4.48 0.24
C ALA A 145 -5.66 -5.91 0.13
N TRP A 146 -6.19 -6.66 -0.83
CA TRP A 146 -5.80 -8.03 -1.12
C TRP A 146 -5.89 -8.31 -2.61
N ASN A 147 -5.28 -9.42 -3.03
CA ASN A 147 -5.34 -9.87 -4.41
C ASN A 147 -6.23 -11.10 -4.53
N GLU A 148 -7.15 -11.05 -5.49
CA GLU A 148 -7.99 -12.17 -5.87
C GLU A 148 -7.47 -12.76 -7.17
N VAL A 149 -7.26 -14.07 -7.20
CA VAL A 149 -6.80 -14.82 -8.37
C VAL A 149 -7.88 -15.79 -8.80
N GLN A 150 -8.06 -15.92 -10.10
CA GLN A 150 -8.98 -16.89 -10.69
C GLN A 150 -8.19 -18.15 -11.06
N LEU A 151 -8.60 -19.29 -10.51
CA LEU A 151 -8.02 -20.57 -10.84
C LEU A 151 -9.08 -21.48 -11.45
N MET A 152 -8.71 -22.16 -12.53
CA MET A 152 -9.52 -23.24 -13.08
C MET A 152 -9.29 -24.49 -12.24
N ASN A 153 -10.36 -25.13 -11.78
CA ASN A 153 -10.22 -26.43 -11.15
C ASN A 153 -9.74 -27.44 -12.21
N GLU A 154 -8.87 -28.35 -11.79
CA GLU A 154 -8.56 -29.56 -12.54
C GLU A 154 -9.88 -30.30 -12.85
N PRO A 155 -10.06 -30.83 -14.08
CA PRO A 155 -11.24 -31.60 -14.41
C PRO A 155 -11.35 -32.78 -13.43
N GLN A 156 -12.47 -32.86 -12.71
CA GLN A 156 -12.73 -34.03 -11.86
C GLN A 156 -12.71 -35.27 -12.73
N LYS A 157 -11.78 -36.20 -12.45
CA LYS A 157 -11.69 -37.50 -13.14
C LYS A 157 -13.03 -38.23 -13.01
N GLY A 158 -13.86 -38.19 -14.06
CA GLY A 158 -15.10 -38.95 -14.14
C GLY A 158 -16.31 -38.21 -14.72
N LEU A 159 -16.31 -36.88 -14.85
CA LEU A 159 -17.40 -36.14 -15.50
C LEU A 159 -16.95 -35.52 -16.83
N THR A 160 -17.14 -36.27 -17.91
CA THR A 160 -16.94 -35.80 -19.27
C THR A 160 -17.94 -34.67 -19.56
N GLY A 161 -17.47 -33.43 -19.62
CA GLY A 161 -18.23 -32.31 -20.22
C GLY A 161 -18.69 -31.18 -19.29
N ALA A 162 -18.48 -31.26 -17.97
CA ALA A 162 -18.81 -30.16 -17.05
C ALA A 162 -17.53 -29.43 -16.60
N PHE A 163 -17.22 -28.29 -17.23
CA PHE A 163 -16.28 -27.34 -16.66
C PHE A 163 -16.90 -26.79 -15.38
N SER A 164 -16.35 -27.13 -14.22
CA SER A 164 -16.74 -26.49 -12.96
C SER A 164 -16.49 -24.98 -13.08
N PRO A 165 -17.35 -24.12 -12.50
CA PRO A 165 -17.19 -22.69 -12.60
C PRO A 165 -15.81 -22.27 -12.06
N PRO A 166 -15.19 -21.23 -12.64
CA PRO A 166 -13.91 -20.75 -12.14
C PRO A 166 -14.02 -20.33 -10.68
N GLU A 167 -13.04 -20.74 -9.88
CA GLU A 167 -13.00 -20.41 -8.47
C GLU A 167 -12.04 -19.25 -8.22
N PHE A 168 -12.46 -18.35 -7.34
CA PHE A 168 -11.67 -17.21 -6.92
C PHE A 168 -11.01 -17.51 -5.58
N TYR A 169 -9.76 -17.08 -5.44
CA TYR A 169 -8.97 -17.26 -4.24
C TYR A 169 -8.33 -15.94 -3.84
N ILE A 170 -8.26 -15.68 -2.53
CA ILE A 170 -7.48 -14.59 -1.96
C ILE A 170 -6.06 -15.09 -1.71
N VAL A 171 -5.07 -14.34 -2.16
CA VAL A 171 -3.64 -14.62 -1.92
C VAL A 171 -3.23 -14.01 -0.57
N ASP A 172 -2.78 -14.84 0.37
CA ASP A 172 -2.18 -14.34 1.61
C ASP A 172 -0.77 -13.81 1.32
N LEU A 173 -0.58 -12.52 1.57
CA LEU A 173 0.72 -11.82 1.46
C LEU A 173 1.31 -11.43 2.82
N MET A 174 0.64 -11.73 3.93
CA MET A 174 0.98 -11.24 5.27
C MET A 174 1.44 -12.38 6.20
N PHE A 175 0.55 -13.36 6.45
CA PHE A 175 0.74 -14.34 7.52
C PHE A 175 1.34 -15.64 7.00
N HIS A 176 0.85 -16.11 5.85
CA HIS A 176 1.35 -17.29 5.15
C HIS A 176 1.55 -16.95 3.68
N PRO A 177 2.64 -16.22 3.33
CA PRO A 177 2.91 -15.83 1.95
C PRO A 177 2.78 -16.99 0.96
N GLY A 178 1.82 -16.86 0.04
CA GLY A 178 1.49 -17.86 -0.99
C GLY A 178 0.29 -18.74 -0.66
N ALA A 179 -0.22 -18.75 0.57
CA ALA A 179 -1.44 -19.49 0.86
C ALA A 179 -2.63 -18.92 0.08
N LEU A 180 -3.42 -19.81 -0.52
CA LEU A 180 -4.63 -19.47 -1.28
C LEU A 180 -5.87 -19.79 -0.45
N MET A 181 -6.64 -18.75 -0.13
CA MET A 181 -7.88 -18.88 0.63
C MET A 181 -9.06 -18.79 -0.33
N LYS A 182 -9.90 -19.82 -0.39
CA LYS A 182 -11.07 -19.83 -1.27
C LYS A 182 -12.01 -18.67 -0.94
N LEU A 183 -12.45 -17.93 -1.96
CA LEU A 183 -13.39 -16.84 -1.77
C LEU A 183 -14.69 -17.38 -1.15
N ARG A 184 -15.19 -16.71 -0.09
CA ARG A 184 -16.31 -17.14 0.78
C ARG A 184 -15.97 -18.25 1.81
N SER A 185 -14.70 -18.60 2.01
CA SER A 185 -14.30 -19.36 3.20
C SER A 185 -14.21 -18.44 4.43
N GLN A 186 -14.37 -19.01 5.63
CA GLN A 186 -14.18 -18.27 6.89
C GLN A 186 -12.78 -17.64 6.97
N GLU A 187 -11.76 -18.32 6.45
CA GLU A 187 -10.38 -17.81 6.41
C GLU A 187 -10.27 -16.55 5.54
N ALA A 188 -10.93 -16.54 4.38
CA ALA A 188 -10.99 -15.39 3.49
C ALA A 188 -11.77 -14.21 4.09
N ASP A 189 -12.86 -14.47 4.84
CA ASP A 189 -13.56 -13.43 5.62
C ASP A 189 -12.63 -12.85 6.69
N LEU A 190 -11.99 -13.70 7.51
CA LEU A 190 -11.06 -13.25 8.54
C LEU A 190 -9.93 -12.42 7.96
N TYR A 191 -9.37 -12.79 6.80
CA TYR A 191 -8.31 -12.01 6.16
C TYR A 191 -8.76 -10.59 5.77
N ARG A 192 -10.00 -10.47 5.26
CA ARG A 192 -10.59 -9.20 4.85
C ARG A 192 -10.88 -8.28 6.02
N PHE A 193 -11.31 -8.83 7.15
CA PHE A 193 -11.79 -8.07 8.32
C PHE A 193 -10.85 -8.06 9.55
N LEU A 194 -9.67 -8.69 9.47
CA LEU A 194 -8.65 -8.70 10.54
C LEU A 194 -8.23 -7.32 11.02
#